data_AF-A0A7I7Q728-F1
#
_entry.id   AF-A0A7I7Q728-F1
#
_cell.length_a   1.000
_cell.length_b   1.000
_cell.length_c   1.000
_cell.angle_alpha   90.00
_cell.angle_beta   90.00
_cell.angle_gamma   90.00
#
_symmetry.space_group_name_H-M   'P 1'
#
loop_
_entity.id
_entity.type
_entity.pdbx_description
1 polymer ?
#
loop_
_entity_poly.entity_id
_entity_poly.type
_entity_poly.pdbx_seq_one_letter_code
_entity_poly.pdbx_strand_id
1 'polypeptide(L)'
;MGANWGSVPDWVAGVGTALAIAAASTVFAYEVWERRRSQKHKQAEQITAWLSAGVTYSYAFDASVEEIWGALLHGSRLLIVPESVAAEACTAELVDRWAPGRVMTTAYGPTETTLCVTVSVPLRAGAGVVPIGVPIPGAALFVLDGWLRPVAPGVVGELYVAGLGVGLGYLRRAGLTASRFVACPFTGAPGQRMYRTGDLVCWGPDGQLRYVGRADGQVKIRGYRIELGEIQSALSGLDGVEAAAVVVREDSPGAKRLVGYVTGTVDVADARAQLATRLPACMVPAAVVVLDAWPLTVNGKLDTRALPVPQYHHTEYRAPSNAVEETLAGIYAQTLDLERVGVDDSFFDLGGDSISAMRLIAAIDTQLTVRVLFDAPSVTP
;
A
#
# COMPACT_ATOMS: atom_id res chain seq x y z
N MET A 1 12.10 -32.71 -0.51
CA MET A 1 11.69 -31.84 -1.63
C MET A 1 12.45 -30.54 -1.45
N GLY A 2 13.51 -30.37 -2.26
CA GLY A 2 14.50 -29.33 -2.08
C GLY A 2 13.94 -27.94 -2.34
N ALA A 3 14.61 -26.92 -1.80
CA ALA A 3 14.41 -25.54 -2.21
C ALA A 3 14.28 -25.49 -3.73
N ASN A 4 13.23 -24.82 -4.23
CA ASN A 4 13.05 -24.63 -5.66
C ASN A 4 14.09 -23.61 -6.12
N TRP A 5 15.35 -24.07 -6.25
CA TRP A 5 16.42 -23.41 -6.99
C TRP A 5 16.12 -23.48 -8.49
N GLY A 6 14.87 -23.19 -8.88
CA GLY A 6 14.44 -23.22 -10.26
C GLY A 6 15.45 -22.42 -11.06
N SER A 7 16.00 -23.04 -12.10
CA SER A 7 16.86 -22.35 -13.06
C SER A 7 16.18 -21.04 -13.43
N VAL A 8 16.77 -19.93 -13.01
CA VAL A 8 16.24 -18.60 -13.28
C VAL A 8 16.19 -18.47 -14.81
N PRO A 9 15.02 -18.30 -15.44
CA PRO A 9 14.96 -18.06 -16.88
C PRO A 9 15.84 -16.84 -17.22
N ASP A 10 16.64 -16.90 -18.27
CA ASP A 10 17.64 -15.86 -18.59
C ASP A 10 17.06 -14.43 -18.62
N TRP A 11 15.78 -14.27 -18.96
CA TRP A 11 15.10 -12.98 -18.95
C TRP A 11 14.87 -12.41 -17.53
N VAL A 12 14.72 -13.26 -16.51
CA VAL A 12 14.62 -12.86 -15.09
C VAL A 12 15.97 -12.36 -14.58
N ALA A 13 17.11 -12.85 -15.08
CA ALA A 13 18.43 -12.31 -14.74
C ALA A 13 18.61 -10.86 -15.25
N GLY A 14 18.07 -10.56 -16.43
CA GLY A 14 18.04 -9.19 -16.99
C GLY A 14 17.17 -8.23 -16.16
N VAL A 15 15.98 -8.67 -15.74
CA VAL A 15 15.09 -7.87 -14.87
C VAL A 15 15.62 -7.76 -13.44
N GLY A 16 16.22 -8.84 -12.91
CA GLY A 16 16.87 -8.85 -11.60
C GLY A 16 18.06 -7.88 -11.52
N THR A 17 18.83 -7.76 -12.60
CA THR A 17 19.90 -6.76 -12.71
C THR A 17 19.34 -5.33 -12.76
N ALA A 18 18.25 -5.10 -13.50
CA ALA A 18 17.57 -3.80 -13.53
C ALA A 18 16.93 -3.42 -12.17
N LEU A 19 16.40 -4.40 -11.43
CA LEU A 19 15.87 -4.21 -10.07
C LEU A 19 16.98 -3.97 -9.04
N ALA A 20 18.11 -4.67 -9.14
CA ALA A 20 19.28 -4.44 -8.28
C ALA A 20 19.90 -3.05 -8.51
N ILE A 21 20.02 -2.63 -9.77
CA ILE A 21 20.44 -1.27 -10.15
C ILE A 21 19.44 -0.24 -9.60
N ALA A 22 18.14 -0.52 -9.65
CA ALA A 22 17.13 0.39 -9.10
C ALA A 22 17.12 0.45 -7.57
N ALA A 23 17.33 -0.66 -6.86
CA ALA A 23 17.48 -0.67 -5.41
C ALA A 23 18.70 0.17 -4.97
N ALA A 24 19.84 0.01 -5.66
CA ALA A 24 21.01 0.85 -5.47
C ALA A 24 20.74 2.34 -5.82
N SER A 25 19.96 2.58 -6.88
CA SER A 25 19.55 3.94 -7.28
C SER A 25 18.56 4.56 -6.30
N THR A 26 17.78 3.79 -5.55
CA THR A 26 16.83 4.29 -4.54
C THR A 26 17.59 4.85 -3.33
N VAL A 27 18.69 4.20 -2.92
CA VAL A 27 19.58 4.71 -1.85
C VAL A 27 20.27 6.00 -2.30
N PHE A 28 20.76 6.05 -3.54
CA PHE A 28 21.37 7.25 -4.11
C PHE A 28 20.35 8.38 -4.31
N ALA A 29 19.13 8.05 -4.72
CA ALA A 29 18.03 9.00 -4.85
C ALA A 29 17.61 9.57 -3.48
N TYR A 30 17.68 8.80 -2.39
CA TYR A 30 17.37 9.31 -1.05
C TYR A 30 18.40 10.35 -0.55
N GLU A 31 19.71 10.10 -0.76
CA GLU A 31 20.75 11.09 -0.44
C GLU A 31 20.67 12.36 -1.30
N VAL A 32 20.31 12.21 -2.58
CA VAL A 32 20.10 13.35 -3.50
C VAL A 32 18.80 14.09 -3.17
N TRP A 33 17.75 13.38 -2.73
CA TRP A 33 16.46 13.91 -2.30
C TRP A 33 16.58 14.72 -1.00
N GLU A 34 17.38 14.28 -0.02
CA GLU A 34 17.69 15.06 1.19
C GLU A 34 18.44 16.35 0.87
N ARG A 35 19.41 16.30 -0.07
CA ARG A 35 20.24 17.45 -0.45
C ARG A 35 19.53 18.48 -1.33
N ARG A 36 18.42 18.12 -1.99
CA ARG A 36 17.68 18.99 -2.95
C ARG A 36 16.26 19.31 -2.51
N ARG A 37 16.04 19.38 -1.19
CA ARG A 37 14.74 19.64 -0.54
C ARG A 37 14.08 20.99 -0.94
N SER A 38 14.79 21.89 -1.61
CA SER A 38 14.34 23.26 -1.94
C SER A 38 13.86 23.50 -3.38
N GLN A 39 13.86 22.50 -4.27
CA GLN A 39 13.45 22.70 -5.68
C GLN A 39 12.52 21.58 -6.18
N LYS A 40 11.21 21.71 -5.95
CA LYS A 40 10.17 20.80 -6.47
C LYS A 40 9.07 21.61 -7.15
N HIS A 41 9.10 21.75 -8.48
CA HIS A 41 8.15 22.62 -9.19
C HIS A 41 7.31 21.99 -10.30
N LYS A 42 7.59 20.81 -10.87
CA LYS A 42 6.79 20.35 -12.02
C LYS A 42 6.79 18.82 -12.21
N GLN A 43 5.97 18.05 -11.51
CA GLN A 43 6.03 16.58 -11.62
C GLN A 43 5.44 16.02 -12.93
N ALA A 44 4.31 16.51 -13.43
CA ALA A 44 3.69 15.95 -14.64
C ALA A 44 4.43 16.32 -15.95
N GLU A 45 4.81 17.60 -16.13
CA GLU A 45 5.59 18.04 -17.30
C GLU A 45 7.02 17.46 -17.32
N GLN A 46 7.63 17.20 -16.15
CA GLN A 46 8.94 16.56 -16.07
C GLN A 46 8.91 15.09 -16.48
N ILE A 47 7.84 14.36 -16.15
CA ILE A 47 7.68 12.95 -16.54
C ILE A 47 7.60 12.83 -18.06
N THR A 48 6.80 13.66 -18.73
CA THR A 48 6.71 13.70 -20.20
C THR A 48 8.04 14.09 -20.83
N ALA A 49 8.74 15.10 -20.29
CA ALA A 49 10.05 15.52 -20.77
C ALA A 49 11.14 14.44 -20.58
N TRP A 50 11.10 13.66 -19.50
CA TRP A 50 12.02 12.54 -19.26
C TRP A 50 11.77 11.37 -20.22
N LEU A 51 10.51 11.05 -20.50
CA LEU A 51 10.14 9.98 -21.43
C LEU A 51 10.48 10.34 -22.89
N SER A 52 10.26 11.59 -23.30
CA SER A 52 10.70 12.09 -24.62
C SER A 52 12.22 12.15 -24.79
N ALA A 53 12.99 12.08 -23.70
CA ALA A 53 14.45 12.04 -23.70
C ALA A 53 15.02 10.60 -23.81
N GLY A 54 14.19 9.58 -24.07
CA GLY A 54 14.65 8.22 -24.34
C GLY A 54 14.78 7.32 -23.12
N VAL A 55 14.02 7.58 -22.06
CA VAL A 55 13.92 6.68 -20.90
C VAL A 55 13.31 5.34 -21.33
N THR A 56 14.05 4.25 -21.13
CA THR A 56 13.68 2.89 -21.57
C THR A 56 13.11 2.01 -20.44
N TYR A 57 13.16 2.50 -19.20
CA TYR A 57 12.63 1.87 -17.99
C TYR A 57 12.10 2.93 -17.03
N SER A 58 10.92 2.69 -16.44
CA SER A 58 10.31 3.57 -15.42
C SER A 58 9.78 2.74 -14.26
N TYR A 59 9.89 3.27 -13.05
CA TYR A 59 9.26 2.73 -11.84
C TYR A 59 8.04 3.59 -11.54
N ALA A 60 6.84 3.02 -11.67
CA ALA A 60 5.60 3.67 -11.30
C ALA A 60 5.09 3.07 -9.99
N PHE A 61 4.69 3.94 -9.07
CA PHE A 61 4.18 3.59 -7.74
C PHE A 61 2.68 3.89 -7.72
N ASP A 62 1.84 2.85 -7.68
CA ASP A 62 0.38 2.92 -7.82
C ASP A 62 -0.15 3.65 -9.08
N ALA A 63 -1.48 3.78 -9.18
CA ALA A 63 -2.29 4.48 -10.17
C ALA A 63 -1.83 5.90 -10.62
N SER A 64 -0.74 6.46 -10.08
CA SER A 64 0.15 7.34 -10.88
C SER A 64 0.51 6.74 -12.25
N VAL A 65 0.48 5.41 -12.34
CA VAL A 65 0.27 4.56 -13.51
C VAL A 65 -0.67 5.26 -14.52
N GLU A 66 -1.97 5.51 -14.27
CA GLU A 66 -2.90 6.04 -15.28
C GLU A 66 -2.46 7.38 -15.92
N GLU A 67 -1.84 8.28 -15.16
CA GLU A 67 -1.33 9.56 -15.68
C GLU A 67 0.06 9.44 -16.32
N ILE A 68 0.93 8.56 -15.81
CA ILE A 68 2.20 8.19 -16.46
C ILE A 68 1.91 7.46 -17.80
N TRP A 69 0.82 6.70 -17.91
CA TRP A 69 0.42 5.94 -19.11
C TRP A 69 0.07 6.80 -20.31
N GLY A 70 -0.52 7.98 -20.08
CA GLY A 70 -0.77 8.97 -21.14
C GLY A 70 0.53 9.42 -21.82
N ALA A 71 1.62 9.54 -21.06
CA ALA A 71 2.95 9.88 -21.58
C ALA A 71 3.74 8.66 -22.11
N LEU A 72 3.40 7.44 -21.70
CA LEU A 72 4.01 6.18 -22.18
C LEU A 72 3.54 5.73 -23.58
N LEU A 73 2.65 6.51 -24.23
CA LEU A 73 2.29 6.35 -25.64
C LEU A 73 3.47 6.57 -26.62
N HIS A 74 4.66 6.95 -26.12
CA HIS A 74 5.85 7.27 -26.91
C HIS A 74 7.05 6.30 -26.79
N GLY A 75 6.84 5.01 -26.44
CA GLY A 75 7.81 3.96 -26.81
C GLY A 75 8.55 3.20 -25.69
N SER A 76 8.10 3.25 -24.43
CA SER A 76 8.64 2.38 -23.38
C SER A 76 8.20 0.92 -23.55
N ARG A 77 9.12 -0.05 -23.37
CA ARG A 77 8.90 -1.49 -23.63
C ARG A 77 8.73 -2.35 -22.38
N LEU A 78 9.07 -1.86 -21.18
CA LEU A 78 9.00 -2.58 -19.91
C LEU A 78 8.21 -1.79 -18.87
N LEU A 79 7.20 -2.44 -18.28
CA LEU A 79 6.45 -1.97 -17.12
C LEU A 79 6.62 -2.94 -15.94
N ILE A 80 7.04 -2.41 -14.80
CA ILE A 80 7.06 -3.12 -13.52
C ILE A 80 6.01 -2.48 -12.59
N VAL A 81 5.08 -3.29 -12.09
CA VAL A 81 4.11 -2.89 -11.05
C VAL A 81 4.46 -3.60 -9.74
N PRO A 82 5.12 -2.93 -8.78
CA PRO A 82 5.43 -3.54 -7.51
C PRO A 82 4.17 -3.68 -6.64
N GLU A 83 3.73 -4.90 -6.35
CA GLU A 83 2.62 -5.19 -5.46
C GLU A 83 2.90 -4.72 -4.02
N SER A 84 4.16 -4.70 -3.60
CA SER A 84 4.53 -4.15 -2.28
C SER A 84 4.28 -2.65 -2.14
N VAL A 85 4.08 -1.94 -3.25
CA VAL A 85 3.85 -0.49 -3.30
C VAL A 85 2.53 -0.11 -3.98
N ALA A 86 1.83 -1.06 -4.59
CA ALA A 86 0.51 -0.84 -5.17
C ALA A 86 -0.56 -0.74 -4.07
N ALA A 87 -1.44 0.27 -4.18
CA ALA A 87 -2.57 0.48 -3.27
C ALA A 87 -3.52 -0.72 -3.21
N GLU A 88 -3.62 -1.45 -4.32
CA GLU A 88 -4.36 -2.70 -4.49
C GLU A 88 -3.53 -3.67 -5.35
N ALA A 89 -3.82 -4.98 -5.26
CA ALA A 89 -3.17 -5.96 -6.13
C ALA A 89 -3.41 -5.57 -7.61
N CYS A 90 -2.42 -5.77 -8.48
CA CYS A 90 -2.58 -5.53 -9.91
C CYS A 90 -3.77 -6.37 -10.43
N THR A 91 -4.81 -5.70 -10.94
CA THR A 91 -6.05 -6.37 -11.32
C THR A 91 -5.96 -6.94 -12.73
N ALA A 92 -6.77 -7.96 -13.02
CA ALA A 92 -6.87 -8.51 -14.37
C ALA A 92 -7.31 -7.45 -15.39
N GLU A 93 -8.19 -6.53 -15.01
CA GLU A 93 -8.64 -5.43 -15.88
C GLU A 93 -7.48 -4.51 -16.29
N LEU A 94 -6.58 -4.18 -15.36
CA LEU A 94 -5.38 -3.40 -15.68
C LEU A 94 -4.46 -4.17 -16.63
N VAL A 95 -4.29 -5.47 -16.42
CA VAL A 95 -3.50 -6.31 -17.33
C VAL A 95 -4.13 -6.35 -18.72
N ASP A 96 -5.43 -6.53 -18.82
CA ASP A 96 -6.15 -6.60 -20.09
C ASP A 96 -6.01 -5.31 -20.91
N ARG A 97 -6.06 -4.17 -20.22
CA ARG A 97 -5.91 -2.85 -20.82
C ARG A 97 -4.48 -2.56 -21.28
N TRP A 98 -3.48 -2.94 -20.48
CA TRP A 98 -2.12 -2.41 -20.63
C TRP A 98 -1.07 -3.41 -21.13
N ALA A 99 -1.25 -4.71 -20.90
CA ALA A 99 -0.31 -5.72 -21.38
C ALA A 99 -0.18 -5.79 -22.92
N PRO A 100 -1.24 -5.57 -23.73
CA PRO A 100 -1.12 -5.65 -25.18
C PRO A 100 -0.03 -4.70 -25.74
N GLY A 101 0.86 -5.26 -26.57
CA GLY A 101 1.95 -4.52 -27.22
C GLY A 101 3.12 -4.14 -26.30
N ARG A 102 3.14 -4.61 -25.05
CA ARG A 102 4.13 -4.25 -24.02
C ARG A 102 4.61 -5.47 -23.24
N VAL A 103 5.76 -5.36 -22.58
CA VAL A 103 6.18 -6.33 -21.56
C VAL A 103 5.76 -5.78 -20.20
N MET A 104 4.65 -6.29 -19.68
CA MET A 104 4.12 -5.94 -18.36
C MET A 104 4.46 -7.04 -17.35
N THR A 105 4.97 -6.67 -16.18
CA THR A 105 5.29 -7.62 -15.10
C THR A 105 4.85 -7.07 -13.76
N THR A 106 4.45 -7.93 -12.84
CA THR A 106 4.34 -7.60 -11.42
C THR A 106 5.63 -7.97 -10.69
N ALA A 107 5.92 -7.23 -9.64
CA ALA A 107 7.03 -7.49 -8.74
C ALA A 107 6.50 -7.49 -7.30
N TYR A 108 7.07 -8.28 -6.40
CA TYR A 108 6.65 -8.28 -5.00
C TYR A 108 7.87 -8.41 -4.07
N GLY A 109 7.83 -7.69 -2.96
CA GLY A 109 8.74 -7.90 -1.85
C GLY A 109 8.50 -6.95 -0.68
N PRO A 110 8.45 -7.45 0.56
CA PRO A 110 8.39 -6.58 1.73
C PRO A 110 9.71 -5.79 1.92
N THR A 111 9.64 -4.70 2.71
CA THR A 111 10.81 -3.86 3.03
C THR A 111 11.95 -4.68 3.65
N GLU A 112 11.60 -5.65 4.49
CA GLU A 112 12.52 -6.55 5.18
C GLU A 112 13.28 -7.50 4.25
N THR A 113 12.93 -7.55 2.97
CA THR A 113 13.59 -8.38 1.96
C THR A 113 14.23 -7.56 0.83
N THR A 114 14.51 -6.27 1.08
CA THR A 114 15.21 -5.38 0.14
C THR A 114 14.42 -5.17 -1.16
N LEU A 115 13.30 -4.45 -1.05
CA LEU A 115 12.43 -3.98 -2.14
C LEU A 115 11.63 -5.05 -2.88
N CYS A 116 12.30 -6.02 -3.50
CA CYS A 116 11.66 -6.99 -4.39
C CYS A 116 12.36 -8.34 -4.26
N VAL A 117 11.58 -9.42 -4.15
CA VAL A 117 12.05 -10.80 -4.10
C VAL A 117 11.38 -11.71 -5.11
N THR A 118 10.32 -11.24 -5.78
CA THR A 118 9.68 -11.97 -6.88
C THR A 118 9.35 -11.08 -8.05
N VAL A 119 9.35 -11.67 -9.24
CA VAL A 119 8.85 -11.02 -10.47
C VAL A 119 8.01 -12.01 -11.27
N SER A 120 6.90 -11.56 -11.82
CA SER A 120 6.06 -12.39 -12.67
C SER A 120 6.70 -12.60 -14.04
N VAL A 121 6.31 -13.69 -14.69
CA VAL A 121 6.42 -13.78 -16.15
C VAL A 121 5.65 -12.61 -16.79
N PRO A 122 6.02 -12.18 -18.02
CA PRO A 122 5.27 -11.17 -18.73
C PRO A 122 3.77 -11.50 -18.78
N LEU A 123 2.98 -10.59 -18.22
CA LEU A 123 1.54 -10.69 -18.10
C LEU A 123 0.89 -10.58 -19.48
N ARG A 124 -0.24 -11.27 -19.62
CA ARG A 124 -1.02 -11.32 -20.86
C ARG A 124 -2.47 -11.01 -20.54
N ALA A 125 -3.09 -10.23 -21.42
CA ALA A 125 -4.54 -10.01 -21.39
C ALA A 125 -5.29 -11.36 -21.43
N GLY A 126 -6.38 -11.46 -20.67
CA GLY A 126 -7.23 -12.64 -20.53
C GLY A 126 -6.74 -13.68 -19.52
N ALA A 127 -5.65 -13.42 -18.78
CA ALA A 127 -5.11 -14.40 -17.82
C ALA A 127 -5.97 -14.56 -16.54
N GLY A 128 -6.79 -13.56 -16.20
CA GLY A 128 -7.76 -13.61 -15.10
C GLY A 128 -7.19 -13.53 -13.67
N VAL A 129 -6.01 -14.10 -13.42
CA VAL A 129 -5.29 -14.04 -12.14
C VAL A 129 -3.91 -13.44 -12.36
N VAL A 130 -3.57 -12.43 -11.56
CA VAL A 130 -2.26 -11.79 -11.61
C VAL A 130 -1.37 -12.40 -10.53
N PRO A 131 -0.32 -13.16 -10.89
CA PRO A 131 0.60 -13.74 -9.92
C PRO A 131 1.56 -12.69 -9.37
N ILE A 132 2.16 -12.99 -8.23
CA ILE A 132 3.30 -12.24 -7.66
C ILE A 132 4.63 -12.75 -8.21
N GLY A 133 4.59 -13.90 -8.89
CA GLY A 133 5.65 -14.38 -9.76
C GLY A 133 6.55 -15.45 -9.16
N VAL A 134 7.80 -15.46 -9.60
CA VAL A 134 8.84 -16.43 -9.21
C VAL A 134 9.99 -15.72 -8.49
N PRO A 135 10.78 -16.42 -7.67
CA PRO A 135 11.93 -15.80 -6.99
C PRO A 135 12.92 -15.17 -7.96
N ILE A 136 13.46 -14.01 -7.59
CA ILE A 136 14.61 -13.41 -8.26
C ILE A 136 15.91 -14.14 -7.86
N PRO A 137 17.01 -14.00 -8.63
CA PRO A 137 18.32 -14.53 -8.24
C PRO A 137 18.71 -14.18 -6.81
N GLY A 138 19.15 -15.19 -6.04
CA GLY A 138 19.59 -15.01 -4.66
C GLY A 138 18.46 -14.95 -3.62
N ALA A 139 17.20 -15.03 -4.02
CA ALA A 139 16.06 -15.21 -3.14
C ALA A 139 15.57 -16.68 -3.16
N ALA A 140 15.11 -17.17 -2.01
CA ALA A 140 14.43 -18.45 -1.87
C ALA A 140 13.10 -18.26 -1.16
N LEU A 141 12.04 -18.92 -1.64
CA LEU A 141 10.68 -18.76 -1.14
C LEU A 141 10.15 -20.09 -0.63
N PHE A 142 9.47 -20.05 0.50
CA PHE A 142 8.83 -21.22 1.11
C PHE A 142 7.39 -20.86 1.47
N VAL A 143 6.45 -21.71 1.09
CA VAL A 143 5.05 -21.60 1.50
C VAL A 143 4.82 -22.67 2.56
N LEU A 144 4.62 -22.24 3.81
CA LEU A 144 4.66 -23.11 4.98
C LEU A 144 3.32 -23.13 5.71
N ASP A 145 3.01 -24.26 6.34
CA ASP A 145 1.91 -24.38 7.30
C ASP A 145 2.29 -23.86 8.71
N GLY A 146 1.34 -23.92 9.65
CA GLY A 146 1.54 -23.51 11.04
C GLY A 146 2.59 -24.32 11.82
N TRP A 147 3.09 -25.43 11.25
CA TRP A 147 4.16 -26.27 11.81
C TRP A 147 5.50 -26.08 11.08
N LEU A 148 5.61 -25.03 10.24
CA LEU A 148 6.77 -24.75 9.38
C LEU A 148 7.08 -25.87 8.37
N ARG A 149 6.07 -26.60 7.91
CA ARG A 149 6.22 -27.63 6.88
C ARG A 149 5.82 -27.06 5.52
N PRO A 150 6.58 -27.35 4.45
CA PRO A 150 6.19 -26.96 3.10
C PRO A 150 4.82 -27.55 2.72
N VAL A 151 3.93 -26.70 2.22
CA VAL A 151 2.62 -27.13 1.70
C VAL A 151 2.74 -27.57 0.23
N ALA A 152 1.79 -28.38 -0.23
CA ALA A 152 1.71 -28.79 -1.63
C ALA A 152 1.31 -27.62 -2.56
N PRO A 153 1.65 -27.65 -3.86
CA PRO A 153 1.16 -26.65 -4.81
C PRO A 153 -0.37 -26.54 -4.80
N GLY A 154 -0.89 -25.31 -4.96
CA GLY A 154 -2.31 -24.99 -4.85
C GLY A 154 -2.85 -24.84 -3.41
N VAL A 155 -2.12 -25.31 -2.39
CA VAL A 155 -2.51 -25.14 -0.99
C VAL A 155 -2.04 -23.79 -0.46
N VAL A 156 -2.91 -23.09 0.25
CA VAL A 156 -2.60 -21.81 0.89
C VAL A 156 -1.73 -22.04 2.12
N GLY A 157 -0.63 -21.30 2.22
CA GLY A 157 0.22 -21.24 3.41
C GLY A 157 0.85 -19.86 3.56
N GLU A 158 1.62 -19.68 4.62
CA GLU A 158 2.33 -18.41 4.89
C GLU A 158 3.66 -18.37 4.12
N LEU A 159 3.97 -17.22 3.52
CA LEU A 159 5.20 -17.00 2.78
C LEU A 159 6.38 -16.69 3.72
N TYR A 160 7.48 -17.41 3.49
CA TYR A 160 8.77 -17.18 4.11
C TYR A 160 9.82 -16.94 3.03
N VAL A 161 10.69 -15.96 3.28
CA VAL A 161 11.71 -15.52 2.31
C VAL A 161 13.10 -15.68 2.92
N ALA A 162 13.97 -16.43 2.24
CA ALA A 162 15.39 -16.57 2.60
C ALA A 162 16.29 -16.03 1.49
N GLY A 163 17.58 -15.90 1.77
CA GLY A 163 18.60 -15.50 0.80
C GLY A 163 19.16 -14.10 1.03
N LEU A 164 19.86 -13.58 0.03
CA LEU A 164 20.74 -12.41 0.15
C LEU A 164 19.98 -11.11 0.46
N GLY A 165 18.71 -11.02 0.04
CA GLY A 165 17.88 -9.83 0.26
C GLY A 165 17.31 -9.70 1.68
N VAL A 166 17.44 -10.72 2.53
CA VAL A 166 16.86 -10.70 3.89
C VAL A 166 17.62 -9.73 4.78
N GLY A 167 16.89 -8.76 5.34
CA GLY A 167 17.43 -7.73 6.21
C GLY A 167 18.06 -8.24 7.50
N LEU A 168 18.82 -7.38 8.16
CA LEU A 168 19.49 -7.72 9.42
C LEU A 168 18.49 -7.85 10.58
N GLY A 169 17.41 -7.07 10.56
CA GLY A 169 16.40 -7.03 11.59
C GLY A 169 15.84 -5.63 11.78
N TYR A 170 15.05 -5.46 12.84
CA TYR A 170 14.48 -4.17 13.22
C TYR A 170 15.41 -3.45 14.21
N LEU A 171 15.73 -2.18 13.92
CA LEU A 171 16.65 -1.38 14.70
C LEU A 171 16.21 -1.29 16.18
N ARG A 172 17.07 -1.76 17.09
CA ARG A 172 16.84 -1.79 18.55
C ARG A 172 15.58 -2.55 18.99
N ARG A 173 15.09 -3.49 18.18
CA ARG A 173 13.89 -4.30 18.47
C ARG A 173 14.21 -5.78 18.35
N ALA A 174 15.06 -6.28 19.25
CA ALA A 174 15.57 -7.66 19.23
C ALA A 174 14.46 -8.71 19.32
N GLY A 175 13.46 -8.52 20.20
CA GLY A 175 12.33 -9.44 20.34
C GLY A 175 11.51 -9.55 19.05
N LEU A 176 11.15 -8.41 18.44
CA LEU A 176 10.44 -8.39 17.16
C LEU A 176 11.27 -9.01 16.04
N THR A 177 12.57 -8.70 16.01
CA THR A 177 13.53 -9.28 15.05
C THR A 177 13.56 -10.79 15.17
N ALA A 178 13.71 -11.35 16.37
CA ALA A 178 13.74 -12.79 16.59
C ALA A 178 12.40 -13.47 16.22
N SER A 179 11.27 -12.78 16.38
CA SER A 179 9.96 -13.33 16.03
C SER A 179 9.67 -13.37 14.52
N ARG A 180 10.35 -12.54 13.72
CA ARG A 180 10.13 -12.43 12.27
C ARG A 180 11.29 -12.95 11.42
N PHE A 181 12.53 -12.83 11.88
CA PHE A 181 13.75 -13.31 11.20
C PHE A 181 14.22 -14.61 11.85
N VAL A 182 13.57 -15.71 11.48
CA VAL A 182 13.73 -17.03 12.10
C VAL A 182 14.79 -17.87 11.39
N ALA A 183 15.26 -18.95 12.02
CA ALA A 183 16.20 -19.87 11.39
C ALA A 183 15.59 -20.54 10.14
N CYS A 184 16.36 -20.66 9.06
CA CYS A 184 15.93 -21.34 7.85
C CYS A 184 16.49 -22.78 7.80
N PRO A 185 15.65 -23.82 7.90
CA PRO A 185 16.11 -25.21 7.84
C PRO A 185 16.28 -25.75 6.41
N PHE A 186 15.96 -24.97 5.38
CA PHE A 186 15.80 -25.48 4.00
C PHE A 186 16.97 -25.20 3.06
N THR A 187 17.88 -24.29 3.43
CA THR A 187 18.96 -23.81 2.55
C THR A 187 20.22 -24.68 2.56
N GLY A 188 20.28 -25.71 3.40
CA GLY A 188 21.42 -26.63 3.52
C GLY A 188 22.70 -26.04 4.14
N ALA A 189 22.88 -24.71 4.09
CA ALA A 189 23.96 -24.00 4.75
C ALA A 189 23.61 -23.66 6.22
N PRO A 190 24.55 -23.83 7.18
CA PRO A 190 24.32 -23.50 8.58
C PRO A 190 24.15 -21.98 8.79
N GLY A 191 23.37 -21.60 9.80
CA GLY A 191 23.21 -20.21 10.23
C GLY A 191 22.34 -19.31 9.33
N GLN A 192 21.69 -19.87 8.31
CA GLN A 192 20.80 -19.11 7.43
C GLN A 192 19.49 -18.72 8.14
N ARG A 193 18.95 -17.57 7.75
CA ARG A 193 17.69 -17.03 8.27
C ARG A 193 16.66 -16.90 7.16
N MET A 194 15.40 -16.92 7.55
CA MET A 194 14.26 -16.60 6.71
C MET A 194 13.37 -15.57 7.40
N TYR A 195 12.81 -14.65 6.61
CA TYR A 195 11.85 -13.66 7.05
C TYR A 195 10.42 -14.20 6.88
N ARG A 196 9.65 -14.15 7.97
CA ARG A 196 8.23 -14.51 8.04
C ARG A 196 7.38 -13.32 7.60
N THR A 197 6.83 -13.34 6.39
CA THR A 197 6.20 -12.15 5.81
C THR A 197 4.84 -11.81 6.41
N GLY A 198 4.11 -12.82 6.90
CA GLY A 198 2.69 -12.68 7.27
C GLY A 198 1.73 -12.74 6.07
N ASP A 199 2.23 -12.91 4.84
CA ASP A 199 1.41 -13.02 3.64
C ASP A 199 0.98 -14.48 3.40
N LEU A 200 -0.30 -14.65 3.09
CA LEU A 200 -0.87 -15.91 2.65
C LEU A 200 -0.78 -16.00 1.13
N VAL A 201 -0.18 -17.08 0.65
CA VAL A 201 0.08 -17.31 -0.78
C VAL A 201 -0.15 -18.78 -1.13
N CYS A 202 -0.29 -19.07 -2.42
CA CYS A 202 -0.23 -20.44 -2.93
C CYS A 202 0.53 -20.49 -4.26
N TRP A 203 1.15 -21.63 -4.56
CA TRP A 203 1.74 -21.86 -5.89
C TRP A 203 0.64 -22.19 -6.88
N GLY A 204 0.58 -21.42 -7.97
CA GLY A 204 -0.29 -21.73 -9.10
C GLY A 204 0.19 -22.94 -9.91
N PRO A 205 -0.69 -23.55 -10.72
CA PRO A 205 -0.31 -24.62 -11.65
C PRO A 205 0.73 -24.19 -12.69
N ASP A 206 0.86 -22.88 -12.92
CA ASP A 206 1.85 -22.24 -13.79
C ASP A 206 3.22 -22.04 -13.11
N GLY A 207 3.39 -22.50 -11.87
CA GLY A 207 4.64 -22.40 -11.13
C GLY A 207 4.94 -21.00 -10.60
N GLN A 208 4.00 -20.06 -10.68
CA GLN A 208 4.12 -18.72 -10.11
C GLN A 208 3.31 -18.63 -8.80
N LEU A 209 3.83 -17.86 -7.84
CA LEU A 209 3.10 -17.57 -6.61
C LEU A 209 1.91 -16.66 -6.87
N ARG A 210 0.82 -16.90 -6.15
CA ARG A 210 -0.39 -16.09 -6.14
C ARG A 210 -0.63 -15.60 -4.73
N TYR A 211 -0.88 -14.30 -4.60
CA TYR A 211 -1.24 -13.69 -3.32
C TYR A 211 -2.70 -14.01 -2.99
N VAL A 212 -2.96 -14.33 -1.72
CA VAL A 212 -4.29 -14.67 -1.20
C VAL A 212 -4.73 -13.65 -0.15
N GLY A 213 -3.82 -13.18 0.70
CA GLY A 213 -4.15 -12.22 1.76
C GLY A 213 -3.09 -12.13 2.84
N ARG A 214 -3.49 -11.69 4.04
CA ARG A 214 -2.65 -11.58 5.23
C ARG A 214 -3.08 -12.59 6.30
N ALA A 215 -2.11 -13.10 7.05
CA ALA A 215 -2.34 -13.91 8.24
C ALA A 215 -2.48 -13.05 9.52
N ASP A 216 -2.07 -11.78 9.47
CA ASP A 216 -2.13 -10.83 10.59
C ASP A 216 -2.97 -9.58 10.27
N GLY A 217 -3.05 -8.65 11.22
CA GLY A 217 -3.88 -7.44 11.13
C GLY A 217 -3.31 -6.30 10.29
N GLN A 218 -2.27 -6.55 9.50
CA GLN A 218 -1.71 -5.54 8.62
C GLN A 218 -2.59 -5.33 7.39
N VAL A 219 -2.76 -4.06 6.99
CA VAL A 219 -3.61 -3.68 5.86
C VAL A 219 -2.88 -2.76 4.90
N LYS A 220 -3.33 -2.72 3.65
CA LYS A 220 -2.94 -1.72 2.66
C LYS A 220 -4.13 -0.80 2.41
N ILE A 221 -3.93 0.50 2.61
CA ILE A 221 -4.92 1.53 2.35
C ILE A 221 -4.24 2.62 1.53
N ARG A 222 -4.73 2.90 0.33
CA ARG A 222 -4.20 3.98 -0.54
C ARG A 222 -2.67 3.90 -0.73
N GLY A 223 -2.11 2.69 -0.86
CA GLY A 223 -0.66 2.45 -1.03
C GLY A 223 0.15 2.40 0.27
N TYR A 224 -0.44 2.80 1.39
CA TYR A 224 0.22 2.76 2.69
C TYR A 224 0.08 1.38 3.33
N ARG A 225 1.23 0.82 3.75
CA ARG A 225 1.29 -0.35 4.61
C ARG A 225 1.06 0.10 6.05
N ILE A 226 -0.10 -0.25 6.60
CA ILE A 226 -0.56 0.22 7.90
C ILE A 226 -0.67 -0.95 8.88
N GLU A 227 -0.04 -0.79 10.05
CA GLU A 227 -0.14 -1.72 11.16
C GLU A 227 -1.26 -1.28 12.10
N LEU A 228 -2.42 -1.95 12.04
CA LEU A 228 -3.58 -1.58 12.87
C LEU A 228 -3.26 -1.59 14.38
N GLY A 229 -2.34 -2.47 14.80
CA GLY A 229 -1.87 -2.55 16.18
C GLY A 229 -1.13 -1.30 16.67
N GLU A 230 -0.46 -0.55 15.78
CA GLU A 230 0.19 0.71 16.13
C GLU A 230 -0.85 1.78 16.49
N ILE A 231 -1.88 1.90 15.66
CA ILE A 231 -3.00 2.83 15.87
C ILE A 231 -3.78 2.43 17.13
N GLN A 232 -4.04 1.13 17.31
CA GLN A 232 -4.70 0.61 18.51
C GLN A 232 -3.89 0.91 19.78
N SER A 233 -2.56 0.76 19.74
CA SER A 233 -1.70 1.09 20.88
C SER A 233 -1.71 2.59 21.17
N ALA A 234 -1.73 3.44 20.15
CA ALA A 234 -1.83 4.89 20.32
C ALA A 234 -3.17 5.30 20.93
N LEU A 235 -4.28 4.72 20.45
CA LEU A 235 -5.63 4.90 21.01
C LEU A 235 -5.73 4.44 22.46
N SER A 236 -5.18 3.26 22.78
CA SER A 236 -5.19 2.71 24.14
C SER A 236 -4.37 3.55 25.13
N GLY A 237 -3.48 4.42 24.63
CA GLY A 237 -2.69 5.35 25.44
C GLY A 237 -3.30 6.74 25.57
N LEU A 238 -4.58 6.92 25.25
CA LEU A 238 -5.33 8.15 25.48
C LEU A 238 -6.07 8.08 26.82
N ASP A 239 -6.22 9.23 27.48
CA ASP A 239 -6.96 9.32 28.73
C ASP A 239 -8.45 9.00 28.51
N GLY A 240 -9.04 8.21 29.41
CA GLY A 240 -10.44 7.79 29.32
C GLY A 240 -10.72 6.62 28.37
N VAL A 241 -9.70 6.04 27.72
CA VAL A 241 -9.83 4.79 26.94
C VAL A 241 -9.53 3.58 27.82
N GLU A 242 -10.50 2.68 27.98
CA GLU A 242 -10.33 1.44 28.74
C GLU A 242 -9.86 0.28 27.86
N ALA A 243 -10.35 0.23 26.62
CA ALA A 243 -9.90 -0.70 25.60
C ALA A 243 -10.12 -0.10 24.22
N ALA A 244 -9.33 -0.52 23.24
CA ALA A 244 -9.44 -0.07 21.87
C ALA A 244 -9.26 -1.21 20.86
N ALA A 245 -9.89 -1.07 19.71
CA ALA A 245 -9.68 -1.89 18.52
C ALA A 245 -9.71 -0.99 17.29
N VAL A 246 -8.89 -1.29 16.29
CA VAL A 246 -8.88 -0.56 15.02
C VAL A 246 -9.17 -1.53 13.90
N VAL A 247 -10.10 -1.16 13.02
CA VAL A 247 -10.49 -1.98 11.88
C VAL A 247 -10.49 -1.14 10.60
N VAL A 248 -10.40 -1.82 9.48
CA VAL A 248 -10.68 -1.23 8.18
C VAL A 248 -12.13 -1.51 7.84
N ARG A 249 -12.89 -0.44 7.55
CA ARG A 249 -14.25 -0.53 7.02
C ARG A 249 -14.26 -0.14 5.55
N GLU A 250 -15.18 -0.74 4.82
CA GLU A 250 -15.50 -0.41 3.43
C GLU A 250 -17.03 -0.35 3.35
N ASP A 251 -17.59 0.78 3.79
CA ASP A 251 -19.06 0.96 3.80
C ASP A 251 -19.59 1.33 2.40
N SER A 252 -18.71 1.81 1.50
CA SER A 252 -18.96 2.00 0.06
C SER A 252 -17.87 1.29 -0.75
N PRO A 253 -18.18 0.68 -1.91
CA PRO A 253 -17.19 -0.06 -2.72
C PRO A 253 -15.94 0.78 -3.03
N GLY A 254 -14.76 0.24 -2.74
CA GLY A 254 -13.46 0.88 -2.94
C GLY A 254 -13.05 1.90 -1.86
N ALA A 255 -13.98 2.35 -1.01
CA ALA A 255 -13.71 3.40 -0.02
C ALA A 255 -13.28 2.82 1.34
N LYS A 256 -12.08 2.24 1.39
CA LYS A 256 -11.50 1.70 2.64
C LYS A 256 -11.09 2.83 3.60
N ARG A 257 -11.58 2.77 4.83
CA ARG A 257 -11.31 3.76 5.90
C ARG A 257 -10.91 3.07 7.20
N LEU A 258 -10.00 3.70 7.94
CA LEU A 258 -9.65 3.29 9.30
C LEU A 258 -10.71 3.79 10.28
N VAL A 259 -11.19 2.91 11.15
CA VAL A 259 -12.13 3.27 12.22
C VAL A 259 -11.60 2.71 13.55
N GLY A 260 -11.50 3.59 14.54
CA GLY A 260 -11.18 3.23 15.92
C GLY A 260 -12.46 2.97 16.70
N TYR A 261 -12.51 1.88 17.43
CA TYR A 261 -13.56 1.58 18.40
C TYR A 261 -12.94 1.57 19.79
N VAL A 262 -13.62 2.17 20.75
CA VAL A 262 -13.12 2.28 22.13
C VAL A 262 -14.24 2.05 23.14
N THR A 263 -13.88 1.57 24.33
CA THR A 263 -14.73 1.64 25.52
C THR A 263 -14.16 2.68 26.49
N GLY A 264 -15.03 3.31 27.28
CA GLY A 264 -14.63 4.30 28.30
C GLY A 264 -15.29 5.65 28.09
N THR A 265 -14.66 6.71 28.59
CA THR A 265 -15.21 8.07 28.65
C THR A 265 -14.43 9.08 27.81
N VAL A 266 -13.63 8.61 26.84
CA VAL A 266 -12.82 9.48 25.99
C VAL A 266 -13.70 10.43 25.16
N ASP A 267 -13.27 11.68 25.04
CA ASP A 267 -13.85 12.61 24.07
C ASP A 267 -13.35 12.26 22.66
N VAL A 268 -14.29 11.85 21.80
CA VAL A 268 -14.02 11.41 20.41
C VAL A 268 -13.35 12.50 19.57
N ALA A 269 -13.75 13.76 19.75
CA ALA A 269 -13.18 14.87 18.98
C ALA A 269 -11.73 15.13 19.38
N ASP A 270 -11.46 15.11 20.69
CA ASP A 270 -10.12 15.26 21.23
C ASP A 270 -9.22 14.05 20.90
N ALA A 271 -9.78 12.83 20.90
CA ALA A 271 -9.05 11.61 20.58
C ALA A 271 -8.39 11.66 19.19
N ARG A 272 -9.13 12.08 18.16
CA ARG A 272 -8.57 12.21 16.79
C ARG A 272 -7.47 13.26 16.73
N ALA A 273 -7.66 14.42 17.39
CA ALA A 273 -6.65 15.47 17.44
C ALA A 273 -5.37 14.98 18.13
N GLN A 274 -5.49 14.28 19.25
CA GLN A 274 -4.35 13.70 19.96
C GLN A 274 -3.63 12.65 19.10
N LEU A 275 -4.34 11.77 18.39
CA LEU A 275 -3.72 10.80 17.48
C LEU A 275 -2.94 11.48 16.35
N ALA A 276 -3.46 12.56 15.79
CA ALA A 276 -2.81 13.32 14.72
C ALA A 276 -1.46 13.94 15.14
N THR A 277 -1.25 14.17 16.44
CA THR A 277 0.06 14.63 16.95
C THR A 277 1.10 13.51 17.09
N ARG A 278 0.67 12.24 17.10
CA ARG A 278 1.52 11.07 17.39
C ARG A 278 1.72 10.15 16.17
N LEU A 279 0.76 10.14 15.26
CA LEU A 279 0.71 9.24 14.11
C LEU A 279 0.81 10.02 12.78
N PRO A 280 1.36 9.40 11.72
CA PRO A 280 1.22 9.91 10.37
C PRO A 280 -0.26 10.09 9.98
N ALA A 281 -0.57 11.10 9.17
CA ALA A 281 -1.95 11.41 8.77
C ALA A 281 -2.70 10.21 8.17
N CYS A 282 -2.02 9.36 7.39
CA CYS A 282 -2.63 8.16 6.80
C CYS A 282 -3.00 7.05 7.81
N MET A 283 -2.49 7.13 9.04
CA MET A 283 -2.78 6.20 10.14
C MET A 283 -3.82 6.74 11.13
N VAL A 284 -4.22 8.00 11.01
CA VAL A 284 -5.26 8.58 11.87
C VAL A 284 -6.62 8.03 11.44
N PRO A 285 -7.41 7.41 12.33
CA PRO A 285 -8.75 6.94 12.00
C PRO A 285 -9.67 8.06 11.49
N ALA A 286 -10.46 7.75 10.47
CA ALA A 286 -11.50 8.65 9.95
C ALA A 286 -12.60 8.90 10.99
N ALA A 287 -12.85 7.93 11.87
CA ALA A 287 -13.78 8.04 12.98
C ALA A 287 -13.28 7.27 14.20
N VAL A 288 -13.66 7.74 15.39
CA VAL A 288 -13.54 7.01 16.66
C VAL A 288 -14.95 6.83 17.23
N VAL A 289 -15.33 5.60 17.59
CA VAL A 289 -16.66 5.26 18.08
C VAL A 289 -16.56 4.71 19.49
N VAL A 290 -17.26 5.33 20.43
CA VAL A 290 -17.39 4.81 21.79
C VAL A 290 -18.46 3.72 21.81
N LEU A 291 -18.11 2.56 22.38
CA LEU A 291 -18.98 1.42 22.58
C LEU A 291 -19.31 1.29 24.07
N ASP A 292 -20.56 0.94 24.38
CA ASP A 292 -20.94 0.55 25.75
C ASP A 292 -20.32 -0.80 26.13
N ALA A 293 -20.21 -1.72 25.17
CA ALA A 293 -19.61 -3.04 25.35
C ALA A 293 -19.05 -3.58 24.03
N TRP A 294 -18.04 -4.44 24.13
CA TRP A 294 -17.45 -5.12 22.98
C TRP A 294 -18.41 -6.18 22.41
N PRO A 295 -18.72 -6.15 21.10
CA PRO A 295 -19.43 -7.25 20.48
C PRO A 295 -18.48 -8.44 20.35
N LEU A 296 -18.76 -9.53 21.07
CA LEU A 296 -17.95 -10.74 21.06
C LEU A 296 -18.70 -11.88 20.36
N THR A 297 -17.96 -12.65 19.57
CA THR A 297 -18.38 -13.98 19.09
C THR A 297 -18.59 -14.93 20.26
N VAL A 298 -19.26 -16.06 20.01
CA VAL A 298 -19.45 -17.15 21.00
C VAL A 298 -18.15 -17.68 21.62
N ASN A 299 -17.01 -17.47 20.96
CA ASN A 299 -15.68 -17.87 21.42
C ASN A 299 -14.93 -16.75 22.16
N GLY A 300 -15.61 -15.63 22.49
CA GLY A 300 -15.03 -14.50 23.21
C GLY A 300 -14.08 -13.62 22.39
N LYS A 301 -14.04 -13.79 21.06
CA LYS A 301 -13.26 -12.91 20.14
C LYS A 301 -14.12 -11.76 19.66
N LEU A 302 -13.53 -10.59 19.40
CA LEU A 302 -14.20 -9.45 18.77
C LEU A 302 -14.91 -9.86 17.48
N ASP A 303 -16.22 -9.60 17.40
CA ASP A 303 -17.01 -9.75 16.19
C ASP A 303 -16.98 -8.43 15.41
N THR A 304 -16.06 -8.33 14.46
CA THR A 304 -15.89 -7.11 13.65
C THR A 304 -17.10 -6.80 12.76
N ARG A 305 -17.95 -7.79 12.47
CA ARG A 305 -19.17 -7.60 11.66
C ARG A 305 -20.31 -6.97 12.46
N ALA A 306 -20.30 -7.16 13.77
CA ALA A 306 -21.28 -6.58 14.68
C ALA A 306 -20.90 -5.17 15.14
N LEU A 307 -19.75 -4.63 14.70
CA LEU A 307 -19.34 -3.27 15.02
C LEU A 307 -20.27 -2.24 14.34
N PRO A 308 -20.76 -1.24 15.09
CA PRO A 308 -21.68 -0.24 14.55
C PRO A 308 -20.99 0.61 13.49
N VAL A 309 -21.75 1.01 12.47
CA VAL A 309 -21.27 1.95 11.44
C VAL A 309 -20.99 3.29 12.13
N PRO A 310 -19.78 3.87 11.99
CA PRO A 310 -19.50 5.18 12.54
C PRO A 310 -20.40 6.23 11.89
N GLN A 311 -20.91 7.17 12.69
CA GLN A 311 -21.41 8.41 12.14
C GLN A 311 -20.19 9.24 11.73
N TYR A 312 -19.90 9.28 10.44
CA TYR A 312 -18.93 10.22 9.93
C TYR A 312 -19.52 11.61 10.18
N HIS A 313 -18.91 12.39 11.07
CA HIS A 313 -19.24 13.79 11.21
C HIS A 313 -18.85 14.47 9.89
N HIS A 314 -19.80 14.54 8.97
CA HIS A 314 -19.79 15.59 7.98
C HIS A 314 -19.85 16.88 8.78
N THR A 315 -18.87 17.74 8.58
CA THR A 315 -18.97 19.16 8.94
C THR A 315 -20.36 19.63 8.52
N GLU A 316 -21.08 20.34 9.41
CA GLU A 316 -22.39 20.91 9.02
C GLU A 316 -22.22 21.60 7.67
N TYR A 317 -23.08 21.26 6.70
CA TYR A 317 -22.92 21.72 5.33
C TYR A 317 -22.88 23.26 5.31
N ARG A 318 -21.68 23.80 5.11
CA ARG A 318 -21.47 25.21 4.84
C ARG A 318 -21.44 25.40 3.34
N ALA A 319 -22.42 26.15 2.83
CA ALA A 319 -22.45 26.51 1.43
C ALA A 319 -21.26 27.44 1.11
N PRO A 320 -20.69 27.34 -0.10
CA PRO A 320 -19.80 28.35 -0.62
C PRO A 320 -20.40 29.75 -0.49
N SER A 321 -19.59 30.70 -0.04
CA SER A 321 -19.97 32.09 0.20
C SER A 321 -19.37 33.06 -0.82
N ASN A 322 -18.45 32.58 -1.68
CA ASN A 322 -17.78 33.37 -2.70
C ASN A 322 -17.44 32.50 -3.92
N ALA A 323 -17.10 33.16 -5.04
CA ALA A 323 -16.84 32.50 -6.32
C ALA A 323 -15.65 31.50 -6.29
N VAL A 324 -14.66 31.73 -5.42
CA VAL A 324 -13.51 30.83 -5.26
C VAL A 324 -13.95 29.55 -4.56
N GLU A 325 -14.67 29.68 -3.44
CA GLU A 325 -15.25 28.55 -2.73
C GLU A 325 -16.22 27.75 -3.63
N GLU A 326 -17.05 28.42 -4.44
CA GLU A 326 -17.99 27.77 -5.37
C GLU A 326 -17.25 26.93 -6.42
N THR A 327 -16.18 27.49 -6.99
CA THR A 327 -15.37 26.82 -8.00
C THR A 327 -14.67 25.60 -7.41
N LEU A 328 -13.99 25.77 -6.27
CA LEU A 328 -13.24 24.68 -5.62
C LEU A 328 -14.16 23.56 -5.14
N ALA A 329 -15.28 23.89 -4.48
CA ALA A 329 -16.26 22.89 -4.05
C ALA A 329 -16.87 22.14 -5.25
N GLY A 330 -17.10 22.83 -6.37
CA GLY A 330 -17.54 22.22 -7.62
C GLY A 330 -16.53 21.23 -8.20
N ILE A 331 -15.24 21.57 -8.19
CA ILE A 331 -14.17 20.68 -8.67
C ILE A 331 -14.00 19.46 -7.74
N TYR A 332 -14.12 19.64 -6.41
CA TYR A 332 -14.15 18.54 -5.44
C TYR A 332 -15.28 17.57 -5.77
N ALA A 333 -16.51 18.09 -5.92
CA ALA A 333 -17.70 17.31 -6.21
C ALA A 333 -17.54 16.51 -7.51
N GLN A 334 -17.03 17.12 -8.58
CA GLN A 334 -16.76 16.43 -9.85
C GLN A 334 -15.67 15.36 -9.74
N THR A 335 -14.60 15.64 -8.98
CA THR A 335 -13.46 14.71 -8.87
C THR A 335 -13.80 13.48 -8.04
N LEU A 336 -14.66 13.65 -7.03
CA LEU A 336 -15.08 12.59 -6.11
C LEU A 336 -16.42 11.94 -6.51
N ASP A 337 -17.03 12.37 -7.62
CA ASP A 337 -18.35 11.92 -8.09
C ASP A 337 -19.45 12.09 -7.01
N LEU A 338 -19.49 13.27 -6.39
CA LEU A 338 -20.44 13.65 -5.36
C LEU A 338 -21.41 14.72 -5.88
N GLU A 339 -22.68 14.66 -5.46
CA GLU A 339 -23.68 15.67 -5.85
C GLU A 339 -23.37 17.05 -5.23
N ARG A 340 -22.78 17.07 -4.03
CA ARG A 340 -22.52 18.28 -3.26
C ARG A 340 -21.36 18.11 -2.29
N VAL A 341 -20.55 19.15 -2.14
CA VAL A 341 -19.44 19.25 -1.18
C VAL A 341 -19.57 20.56 -0.39
N GLY A 342 -19.47 20.48 0.93
CA GLY A 342 -19.37 21.64 1.81
C GLY A 342 -17.94 22.18 1.85
N VAL A 343 -17.78 23.48 2.09
CA VAL A 343 -16.45 24.12 2.04
C VAL A 343 -15.52 23.70 3.18
N ASP A 344 -16.06 23.20 4.29
CA ASP A 344 -15.29 22.69 5.42
C ASP A 344 -15.04 21.18 5.33
N ASP A 345 -15.56 20.52 4.29
CA ASP A 345 -15.36 19.08 4.10
C ASP A 345 -13.94 18.79 3.63
N SER A 346 -13.26 17.92 4.37
CA SER A 346 -11.94 17.40 4.01
C SER A 346 -12.03 16.47 2.79
N PHE A 347 -11.23 16.76 1.76
CA PHE A 347 -11.11 15.97 0.53
C PHE A 347 -10.88 14.48 0.82
N PHE A 348 -10.00 14.18 1.78
CA PHE A 348 -9.63 12.80 2.11
C PHE A 348 -10.69 12.06 2.94
N ASP A 349 -11.46 12.81 3.76
CA ASP A 349 -12.57 12.28 4.54
C ASP A 349 -13.79 11.99 3.65
N LEU A 350 -13.95 12.78 2.57
CA LEU A 350 -14.93 12.52 1.51
C LEU A 350 -14.58 11.29 0.65
N GLY A 351 -13.40 10.69 0.85
CA GLY A 351 -12.97 9.49 0.13
C GLY A 351 -11.83 9.72 -0.84
N GLY A 352 -11.39 10.97 -1.02
CA GLY A 352 -10.23 11.31 -1.84
C GLY A 352 -8.96 10.57 -1.43
N ASP A 353 -8.11 10.32 -2.40
CA ASP A 353 -6.82 9.67 -2.32
C ASP A 353 -5.78 10.44 -3.14
N SER A 354 -4.55 9.93 -3.23
CA SER A 354 -3.47 10.61 -3.96
C SER A 354 -3.78 10.79 -5.45
N ILE A 355 -4.57 9.90 -6.06
CA ILE A 355 -4.88 9.92 -7.50
C ILE A 355 -5.92 10.99 -7.77
N SER A 356 -7.02 10.94 -7.05
CA SER A 356 -8.07 11.95 -7.11
C SER A 356 -7.53 13.31 -6.69
N ALA A 357 -6.57 13.40 -5.75
CA ALA A 357 -5.86 14.63 -5.42
C ALA A 357 -5.05 15.19 -6.60
N MET A 358 -4.35 14.34 -7.35
CA MET A 358 -3.63 14.77 -8.56
C MET A 358 -4.60 15.28 -9.63
N ARG A 359 -5.70 14.55 -9.89
CA ARG A 359 -6.76 14.95 -10.81
C ARG A 359 -7.40 16.29 -10.42
N LEU A 360 -7.68 16.45 -9.12
CA LEU A 360 -8.21 17.68 -8.55
C LEU A 360 -7.26 18.86 -8.83
N ILE A 361 -5.98 18.71 -8.51
CA ILE A 361 -4.98 19.77 -8.71
C ILE A 361 -4.80 20.08 -10.19
N ALA A 362 -4.82 19.06 -11.07
CA ALA A 362 -4.79 19.26 -12.52
C ALA A 362 -6.02 20.03 -13.03
N ALA A 363 -7.19 19.82 -12.43
CA ALA A 363 -8.42 20.53 -12.79
C ALA A 363 -8.50 21.97 -12.27
N ILE A 364 -7.80 22.30 -11.18
CA ILE A 364 -7.80 23.65 -10.60
C ILE A 364 -6.94 24.64 -11.45
N ASP A 365 -6.15 24.16 -12.42
CA ASP A 365 -5.35 24.96 -13.38
C ASP A 365 -4.63 26.17 -12.75
N THR A 366 -3.99 25.93 -11.60
CA THR A 366 -3.17 26.91 -10.89
C THR A 366 -1.82 26.30 -10.51
N GLN A 367 -0.90 27.11 -9.98
CA GLN A 367 0.38 26.62 -9.45
C GLN A 367 0.25 25.92 -8.08
N LEU A 368 -0.97 25.51 -7.68
CA LEU A 368 -1.19 24.73 -6.47
C LEU A 368 -0.48 23.38 -6.59
N THR A 369 0.18 22.99 -5.51
CA THR A 369 0.83 21.68 -5.44
C THR A 369 -0.06 20.73 -4.68
N VAL A 370 0.02 19.42 -4.99
CA VAL A 370 -0.67 18.37 -4.24
C VAL A 370 -0.39 18.46 -2.74
N ARG A 371 0.80 18.95 -2.35
CA ARG A 371 1.13 19.20 -0.95
C ARG A 371 0.15 20.16 -0.26
N VAL A 372 -0.29 21.22 -0.94
CA VAL A 372 -1.22 22.20 -0.35
C VAL A 372 -2.52 21.51 0.06
N LEU A 373 -3.01 20.58 -0.76
CA LEU A 373 -4.19 19.79 -0.44
C LEU A 373 -3.97 18.84 0.76
N PHE A 374 -2.77 18.28 0.92
CA PHE A 374 -2.44 17.46 2.09
C PHE A 374 -2.31 18.28 3.39
N ASP A 375 -1.80 19.52 3.28
CA ASP A 375 -1.62 20.43 4.41
C ASP A 375 -2.95 21.12 4.80
N ALA A 376 -3.83 21.39 3.83
CA ALA A 376 -5.16 22.00 3.98
C ALA A 376 -6.18 21.27 3.08
N PRO A 377 -6.84 20.21 3.57
CA PRO A 377 -7.70 19.34 2.75
C PRO A 377 -9.13 19.87 2.55
N SER A 378 -9.51 20.98 3.17
CA SER A 378 -10.80 21.64 2.98
C SER A 378 -10.72 22.74 1.92
N VAL A 379 -11.87 23.22 1.46
CA VAL A 379 -11.95 24.42 0.61
C VAL A 379 -11.67 25.68 1.44
N THR A 380 -11.93 25.63 2.74
CA THR A 380 -11.55 26.69 3.68
C THR A 380 -10.05 26.78 3.94
N PRO A 381 -9.54 28.01 4.15
CA PRO A 381 -8.14 28.26 4.53
C PRO A 381 -7.69 27.60 5.83
#